data_AF-A0A1G1IRH5-F1
#
_entry.id   AF-A0A1G1IRH5-F1
#
_cell.length_a   1.000
_cell.length_b   1.000
_cell.length_c   1.000
_cell.angle_alpha   90.00
_cell.angle_beta   90.00
_cell.angle_gamma   90.00
#
_symmetry.space_group_name_H-M   'P 1'
#
loop_
_entity.id
_entity.type
_entity.pdbx_description
1 polymer ?
#
loop_
_entity_poly.entity_id
_entity_poly.type
_entity_poly.pdbx_seq_one_letter_code
_entity_poly.pdbx_strand_id
1 'polypeptide(L)' 'MKNWSANISLLQKDAEKFAAWRLEQLINFGLDQEKINLNDLKKYWNKIKIDPCKKKFLALFI' A
#
# COMPACT_ATOMS: atom_id res chain seq x y z
N MET A 1 13.59 -0.14 -9.19
CA MET A 1 13.68 -1.61 -9.05
C MET A 1 12.42 -2.11 -8.34
N LYS A 2 11.62 -3.00 -8.93
CA LYS A 2 10.41 -3.54 -8.26
C LYS A 2 10.79 -4.78 -7.45
N ASN A 3 10.49 -4.78 -6.14
CA ASN A 3 10.38 -5.98 -5.29
C ASN A 3 11.67 -6.79 -5.05
N TRP A 4 12.79 -6.16 -4.66
CA TRP A 4 14.11 -6.85 -4.57
C TRP A 4 14.23 -7.96 -3.49
N SER A 5 13.31 -8.04 -2.52
CA SER A 5 13.35 -9.09 -1.48
C SER A 5 11.98 -9.58 -1.00
N ALA A 6 10.88 -9.08 -1.57
CA ALA A 6 9.54 -9.48 -1.17
C ALA A 6 9.13 -10.77 -1.90
N ASN A 7 8.93 -11.85 -1.15
CA ASN A 7 8.49 -13.12 -1.70
C ASN A 7 6.97 -13.09 -1.94
N ILE A 8 6.57 -12.51 -3.08
CA ILE A 8 5.18 -12.24 -3.48
C ILE A 8 4.32 -13.52 -3.43
N SER A 9 4.92 -14.66 -3.77
CA SER A 9 4.28 -15.99 -3.79
C SER A 9 3.74 -16.43 -2.42
N LEU A 10 4.39 -16.01 -1.32
CA LEU A 10 3.95 -16.31 0.04
C LEU A 10 2.87 -15.33 0.51
N LEU A 11 2.95 -14.07 0.06
CA LEU A 11 1.97 -13.03 0.37
C LEU A 11 0.64 -13.26 -0.36
N GLN A 12 0.66 -13.81 -1.58
CA GLN A 12 -0.56 -14.13 -2.34
C GLN A 12 -1.47 -15.17 -1.67
N LYS A 13 -0.96 -15.97 -0.73
CA LYS A 13 -1.79 -16.91 0.05
C LYS A 13 -2.78 -16.20 0.97
N ASP A 14 -2.52 -14.94 1.33
CA ASP A 14 -3.38 -14.10 2.16
C ASP A 14 -3.72 -12.82 1.40
N ALA A 15 -4.87 -12.86 0.71
CA ALA A 15 -5.29 -11.78 -0.19
C ALA A 15 -5.43 -10.43 0.52
N GLU A 16 -5.82 -10.40 1.80
CA GLU A 16 -5.93 -9.14 2.55
C GLU A 16 -4.56 -8.54 2.88
N LYS A 17 -3.61 -9.37 3.31
CA LYS A 17 -2.24 -8.90 3.60
C LYS A 17 -1.53 -8.47 2.32
N PHE A 18 -1.75 -9.18 1.21
CA PHE A 18 -1.22 -8.79 -0.08
C PHE A 18 -1.78 -7.45 -0.55
N ALA A 19 -3.09 -7.21 -0.40
CA ALA A 19 -3.71 -5.94 -0.77
C ALA A 19 -3.15 -4.77 0.06
N ALA A 20 -3.01 -4.93 1.38
CA ALA A 20 -2.42 -3.93 2.25
C ALA A 20 -0.95 -3.64 1.88
N TRP A 21 -0.15 -4.69 1.67
CA TRP A 21 1.25 -4.57 1.25
C TRP A 21 1.37 -3.87 -0.11
N ARG A 22 0.55 -4.25 -1.10
CA ARG A 22 0.55 -3.63 -2.43
C ARG A 22 0.22 -2.15 -2.34
N LEU A 23 -0.79 -1.79 -1.55
CA LEU A 23 -1.18 -0.41 -1.32
C LEU A 23 -0.05 0.40 -0.67
N GLU A 24 0.64 -0.19 0.32
CA GLU A 24 1.83 0.42 0.93
C GLU A 24 2.94 0.68 -0.09
N GLN A 25 3.25 -0.31 -0.93
CA GLN A 25 4.26 -0.17 -1.99
C GLN A 25 3.87 0.87 -3.04
N LEU A 26 2.59 0.91 -3.42
CA LEU A 26 2.04 1.89 -4.34
C LEU A 26 2.22 3.31 -3.80
N ILE A 27 1.85 3.56 -2.54
CA ILE A 27 1.94 4.89 -1.93
C ILE A 27 3.41 5.30 -1.74
N ASN A 28 4.24 4.42 -1.18
CA ASN A 28 5.61 4.78 -0.82
C ASN A 28 6.55 4.83 -2.03
N PHE A 29 6.36 3.96 -3.02
CA PHE A 29 7.33 3.78 -4.11
C PHE A 29 6.73 3.94 -5.52
N GLY A 30 5.42 4.18 -5.65
CA GLY A 30 4.79 4.34 -6.96
C GLY A 30 4.72 3.05 -7.76
N LEU A 31 4.52 1.90 -7.09
CA LEU A 31 4.39 0.60 -7.73
C LEU A 31 3.29 0.64 -8.82
N ASP A 32 3.62 0.33 -10.07
CA ASP A 32 2.66 0.14 -11.17
C ASP A 32 1.87 1.36 -11.68
N GLN A 33 2.17 2.60 -11.25
CA GLN A 33 1.51 3.84 -11.75
C GLN A 33 -0.03 3.83 -11.63
N GLU A 34 -0.61 2.95 -10.83
CA GLU A 34 -2.05 2.84 -10.63
C GLU A 34 -2.58 3.93 -9.70
N LYS A 35 -3.87 4.28 -9.85
CA LYS A 35 -4.54 5.21 -8.93
C LYS A 35 -4.86 4.52 -7.61
N ILE A 36 -4.70 5.24 -6.51
CA ILE A 36 -5.09 4.78 -5.17
C ILE A 36 -6.61 4.80 -5.05
N ASN A 37 -7.22 3.67 -4.68
CA ASN A 37 -8.64 3.60 -4.32
C ASN A 37 -8.84 4.08 -2.88
N LEU A 38 -9.73 5.05 -2.69
CA LEU A 38 -10.00 5.66 -1.40
C LEU A 38 -10.64 4.68 -0.40
N ASN A 39 -11.46 3.74 -0.86
CA ASN A 39 -12.04 2.71 0.01
C ASN A 39 -10.99 1.77 0.58
N ASP A 40 -10.03 1.35 -0.25
CA ASP A 40 -8.90 0.51 0.19
C ASP A 40 -7.99 1.29 1.14
N LEU A 41 -7.75 2.56 0.84
CA LEU A 41 -6.98 3.45 1.71
C LEU A 41 -7.60 3.55 3.11
N LYS A 42 -8.93 3.74 3.20
CA LYS A 42 -9.66 3.76 4.47
C LYS A 42 -9.61 2.41 5.19
N LYS A 43 -9.84 1.30 4.46
CA LYS A 43 -9.83 -0.07 5.01
C LYS A 43 -8.49 -0.41 5.64
N TYR A 44 -7.38 0.00 5.03
CA TYR A 44 -6.04 -0.39 5.43
C TYR A 44 -5.25 0.71 6.17
N TRP A 45 -5.82 1.91 6.38
CA TRP A 45 -5.13 3.08 6.95
C TRP A 45 -4.35 2.80 8.24
N ASN A 46 -4.94 2.00 9.14
CA ASN A 46 -4.33 1.64 10.42
C ASN A 46 -3.39 0.42 10.34
N LYS A 47 -3.34 -0.27 9.19
CA LYS A 47 -2.55 -1.49 8.96
C LYS A 47 -1.26 -1.22 8.17
N ILE A 48 -1.23 -0.19 7.33
CA ILE A 48 -0.10 0.11 6.42
C ILE A 48 0.87 1.15 6.98
N LYS A 49 2.15 1.00 6.67
CA LYS A 49 3.22 1.93 7.03
C LYS A 49 3.54 2.87 5.88
N ILE A 50 2.96 4.06 5.94
CA ILE A 50 3.16 5.11 4.94
C ILE A 50 4.26 6.07 5.42
N ASP A 51 5.07 6.56 4.48
CA ASP A 51 5.98 7.69 4.71
C ASP A 51 5.25 8.87 5.40
N PRO A 52 5.80 9.48 6.47
CA PRO A 52 5.10 10.50 7.24
C PRO A 52 4.58 11.69 6.43
N CYS A 53 5.32 12.14 5.41
CA CYS A 53 4.91 13.26 4.57
C CYS A 53 3.72 12.87 3.70
N LYS A 54 3.78 11.70 3.07
CA LYS A 54 2.68 11.15 2.27
C LYS A 54 1.45 10.86 3.13
N LYS A 55 1.64 10.36 4.35
CA LYS A 55 0.56 10.08 5.30
C LYS A 55 -0.19 11.36 5.68
N LYS A 56 0.52 12.45 5.96
CA LYS A 56 -0.11 13.75 6.25
C LYS A 56 -0.96 14.26 5.09
N PHE A 57 -0.46 14.12 3.86
CA PHE A 57 -1.23 14.51 2.67
C PHE A 57 -2.48 13.64 2.49
N LEU A 58 -2.34 12.32 2.56
CA LEU A 58 -3.45 11.39 2.37
C LEU A 58 -4.51 11.48 3.49
N ALA A 59 -4.11 11.87 4.70
CA ALA A 59 -5.03 12.10 5.81
C ALA A 59 -6.06 13.21 5.54
N LEU A 60 -5.81 14.11 4.58
CA LEU A 60 -6.77 15.15 4.20
C LEU A 60 -8.00 14.60 3.47
N PHE A 61 -7.95 13.36 2.97
CA PHE A 61 -8.99 12.74 2.14
C PHE A 61 -9.75 11.61 2.86
N ILE A 62 -9.38 11.31 4.10
CA ILE A 62 -9.91 10.19 4.90
C ILE A 62 -10.84 10.72 5.97
#